data_AF-A0A359IBA6-F1
#
_entry.id   AF-A0A359IBA6-F1
#
_cell.length_a   1.000
_cell.length_b   1.000
_cell.length_c   1.000
_cell.angle_alpha   90.00
_cell.angle_beta   90.00
_cell.angle_gamma   90.00
#
_symmetry.space_group_name_H-M   'P 1'
#
loop_
_entity.id
_entity.type
_entity.pdbx_description
1 polymer ?
#
loop_
_entity_poly.entity_id
_entity_poly.type
_entity_poly.pdbx_seq_one_letter_code
_entity_poly.pdbx_strand_id
1 'polypeptide(L)' 'CNPATQARDLSLLDCAYRVTDVQPVDMFPHTHHVENVVRLQLK' A
#
# COMPACT_ATOMS: atom_id res chain seq x y z
N CYS A 1 -0.45 1.48 -7.98
CA CYS A 1 0.16 0.72 -9.10
C CYS A 1 1.58 0.22 -8.84
N ASN A 2 2.32 0.76 -7.85
CA ASN A 2 3.66 0.26 -7.53
C ASN A 2 3.81 0.05 -5.99
N PRO A 3 3.89 -1.20 -5.51
CA PRO A 3 4.10 -1.51 -4.10
C PRO A 3 5.40 -0.93 -3.51
N ALA A 4 6.46 -0.76 -4.31
CA ALA A 4 7.75 -0.27 -3.83
C ALA A 4 7.69 1.20 -3.40
N THR A 5 7.07 2.06 -4.21
CA THR A 5 6.87 3.47 -3.84
C THR A 5 5.89 3.60 -2.68
N GLN A 6 4.86 2.76 -2.62
CA GLN A 6 3.95 2.72 -1.48
C GLN A 6 4.68 2.39 -0.18
N ALA A 7 5.56 1.39 -0.16
CA ALA A 7 6.34 1.04 1.03
C ALA A 7 7.23 2.20 1.52
N ARG A 8 7.92 2.90 0.61
CA ARG A 8 8.71 4.10 0.94
C ARG A 8 7.84 5.17 1.59
N ASP A 9 6.69 5.46 1.00
CA ASP A 9 5.82 6.55 1.45
C ASP A 9 5.13 6.20 2.78
N LEU A 10 4.78 4.93 3.01
CA LEU A 10 4.28 4.45 4.30
C LEU A 10 5.31 4.63 5.42
N SER A 11 6.60 4.38 5.16
CA SER A 11 7.66 4.63 6.14
C SER A 11 7.77 6.11 6.53
N LEU A 12 7.50 7.04 5.59
CA LEU A 12 7.49 8.47 5.88
C LEU A 12 6.26 8.88 6.72
N LEU A 13 5.13 8.21 6.53
CA LEU A 13 3.88 8.49 7.23
C LEU A 13 3.77 7.80 8.59
N ASP A 14 4.67 6.85 8.90
CA ASP A 14 4.65 6.08 10.14
C ASP A 14 4.73 6.96 11.39
N CYS A 15 5.27 8.17 11.32
CA CYS A 15 5.29 9.09 12.45
C CYS A 15 3.88 9.50 12.94
N ALA A 16 2.91 9.61 12.03
CA ALA A 16 1.57 10.12 12.31
C ALA A 16 0.46 9.07 12.10
N TYR A 17 0.68 8.07 11.26
CA TYR A 17 -0.33 7.10 10.86
C TYR A 17 0.12 5.68 11.17
N ARG A 18 -0.85 4.79 11.40
CA ARG A 18 -0.67 3.35 11.52
C ARG A 18 -1.37 2.64 10.36
N VAL A 19 -0.68 1.68 9.76
CA VAL A 19 -1.30 0.75 8.80
C VAL A 19 -2.17 -0.23 9.56
N THR A 20 -3.44 -0.32 9.17
CA THR A 20 -4.42 -1.22 9.78
C THR A 20 -4.74 -2.42 8.91
N ASP A 21 -4.80 -2.22 7.59
CA ASP A 21 -5.12 -3.27 6.62
C ASP A 21 -4.39 -3.05 5.31
N VAL A 22 -4.13 -4.15 4.59
CA VAL A 22 -3.51 -4.17 3.27
C VAL A 22 -4.26 -5.18 2.42
N GLN A 23 -4.75 -4.77 1.24
CA GLN A 23 -5.46 -5.62 0.29
C GLN A 23 -4.85 -5.46 -1.11
N PRO A 24 -4.08 -6.47 -1.57
CA PRO A 24 -3.67 -6.56 -2.96
C PRO A 24 -4.88 -6.83 -3.86
N VAL A 25 -4.90 -6.22 -5.04
CA VAL A 25 -5.93 -6.39 -6.06
C VAL A 25 -5.26 -6.72 -7.38
N ASP A 26 -5.62 -7.86 -7.97
CA ASP A 26 -5.22 -8.20 -9.32
C ASP A 26 -6.13 -7.49 -10.34
N MET A 27 -5.72 -6.28 -10.72
CA MET A 27 -6.39 -5.52 -11.77
C MET A 27 -5.91 -5.89 -13.18
N PHE A 28 -4.81 -6.66 -13.29
CA PHE A 28 -4.15 -6.98 -14.55
C PHE A 28 -3.69 -8.45 -14.58
N PRO A 29 -4.64 -9.39 -14.76
CA PRO A 29 -4.32 -10.81 -14.76
C PRO A 29 -3.27 -11.18 -15.81
N HIS A 30 -2.42 -12.15 -15.47
CA HIS A 30 -1.31 -12.63 -16.31
C HIS A 30 -0.20 -11.60 -16.56
N THR A 31 -0.12 -10.56 -15.75
CA THR A 31 1.01 -9.61 -15.74
C THR A 31 1.72 -9.64 -14.38
N HIS A 32 2.85 -8.95 -14.27
CA HIS A 32 3.54 -8.76 -12.99
C HIS A 32 2.98 -7.59 -12.17
N HIS A 33 2.01 -6.85 -12.71
CA HIS A 33 1.46 -5.68 -12.02
C HIS A 33 0.56 -6.10 -10.88
N VAL A 34 0.73 -5.44 -9.73
CA VAL A 34 -0.12 -5.62 -8.55
C VAL A 34 -0.56 -4.24 -8.08
N GLU A 35 -1.88 -4.06 -8.00
CA GLU A 35 -2.47 -2.92 -7.32
C GLU A 35 -2.63 -3.25 -5.83
N ASN A 36 -2.51 -2.24 -4.97
CA ASN A 36 -2.58 -2.46 -3.53
C ASN A 36 -3.31 -1.32 -2.84
N VAL A 37 -4.30 -1.67 -2.01
CA VAL A 37 -5.05 -0.73 -1.18
C VAL A 37 -4.55 -0.87 0.26
N VAL A 38 -4.24 0.26 0.90
CA VAL A 38 -3.77 0.30 2.29
C VAL A 38 -4.67 1.21 3.10
N ARG A 39 -5.12 0.74 4.28
CA ARG A 39 -5.92 1.53 5.21
C ARG A 39 -5.02 2.15 6.28
N LEU A 40 -5.00 3.48 6.33
CA LEU A 40 -4.27 4.26 7.33
C LEU A 40 -5.22 4.80 8.39
N GLN A 41 -4.82 4.68 9.65
CA GLN A 41 -5.49 5.28 10.79
C GLN A 41 -4.55 6.29 11.45
N LEU A 42 -5.05 7.50 11.74
CA LEU A 42 -4.28 8.49 12.51
C LEU A 42 -4.03 7.93 13.93
N LYS A 43 -2.80 8.09 14.42
CA LYS A 43 -2.41 7.66 15.77
C LYS A 43 -3.16 8.42 16.87
#